data_AF-A0A254RRL6-F1
#
_entry.id   AF-A0A254RRL6-F1
#
_cell.length_a   1.000
_cell.length_b   1.000
_cell.length_c   1.000
_cell.angle_alpha   90.00
_cell.angle_beta   90.00
_cell.angle_gamma   90.00
#
_symmetry.space_group_name_H-M   'P 1'
#
loop_
_entity.id
_entity.type
_entity.pdbx_description
1 polymer ?
#
loop_
_entity_poly.entity_id
_entity_poly.type
_entity_poly.pdbx_seq_one_letter_code
_entity_poly.pdbx_strand_id
1 'polypeptide(L)'
;MNKSRSKTFPFSFAVMAVLAAFLLTGCEEEKKPQVVKVKRTYKGDVEVLNSCGMQGAAAKMRSYLRDNGFDIVSSRNDRLQNYDETVLVLRNPEWEGAKALAQALKTDNVLIVHSDRAVVDAAVYIGKDFNQIIEPEQGEEK
;
A
#
# COMPACT_ATOMS: atom_id res chain seq x y z
N MET A 1 -7.11 -34.30 -82.68
CA MET A 1 -6.06 -33.25 -82.63
C MET A 1 -6.11 -32.56 -81.27
N ASN A 2 -5.02 -32.64 -80.50
CA ASN A 2 -4.56 -31.80 -79.38
C ASN A 2 -5.47 -31.41 -78.19
N LYS A 3 -5.34 -32.24 -77.15
CA LYS A 3 -4.94 -31.98 -75.74
C LYS A 3 -4.54 -30.52 -75.39
N SER A 4 -5.20 -29.94 -74.37
CA SER A 4 -4.55 -29.35 -73.17
C SER A 4 -5.61 -28.71 -72.25
N ARG A 5 -5.99 -29.40 -71.16
CA ARG A 5 -6.63 -28.77 -69.99
C ARG A 5 -5.54 -28.61 -68.94
N SER A 6 -5.11 -27.38 -68.70
CA SER A 6 -4.27 -27.04 -67.56
C SER A 6 -5.06 -27.29 -66.27
N LYS A 7 -4.53 -28.15 -65.40
CA LYS A 7 -5.01 -28.28 -64.03
C LYS A 7 -4.28 -27.23 -63.19
N THR A 8 -4.90 -26.07 -62.99
CA THR A 8 -4.46 -25.13 -61.95
C THR A 8 -4.88 -25.71 -60.60
N PHE A 9 -3.93 -26.36 -59.93
CA PHE A 9 -4.09 -26.81 -58.55
C PHE A 9 -4.42 -25.61 -57.63
N PRO A 10 -5.38 -25.71 -56.70
CA PRO A 10 -5.72 -24.63 -55.79
C PRO A 10 -4.71 -24.57 -54.62
N PHE A 11 -3.41 -24.47 -54.94
CA PHE A 11 -2.35 -24.43 -53.93
C PHE A 11 -2.25 -23.06 -53.23
N SER A 12 -2.98 -22.05 -53.74
CA SER A 12 -2.88 -20.67 -53.26
C SER A 12 -3.75 -20.37 -52.02
N PHE A 13 -4.82 -21.12 -51.76
CA PHE A 13 -5.72 -20.82 -50.63
C PHE A 13 -5.20 -21.36 -49.29
N ALA A 14 -4.54 -22.52 -49.32
CA ALA A 14 -4.05 -23.17 -48.10
C ALA A 14 -2.93 -22.37 -47.42
N VAL A 15 -2.05 -21.73 -48.19
CA VAL A 15 -0.90 -20.97 -47.65
C VAL A 15 -1.36 -19.64 -47.02
N MET A 16 -2.37 -18.98 -47.59
CA MET A 16 -2.92 -17.74 -47.02
C MET A 16 -3.66 -17.96 -45.70
N ALA A 17 -4.38 -19.07 -45.57
CA ALA A 17 -5.11 -19.39 -44.34
C ALA A 17 -4.16 -19.69 -43.16
N VAL A 18 -3.01 -20.33 -43.42
CA VAL A 18 -1.99 -20.61 -42.41
C VAL A 18 -1.31 -19.32 -41.94
N LEU A 19 -0.99 -18.39 -42.84
CA LEU A 19 -0.39 -17.09 -42.49
C LEU A 19 -1.34 -16.21 -41.65
N ALA A 20 -2.63 -16.24 -41.94
CA ALA A 20 -3.64 -15.52 -41.15
C ALA A 20 -3.78 -16.11 -39.73
N ALA A 21 -3.66 -17.43 -39.57
CA ALA A 21 -3.70 -18.09 -38.27
C ALA A 21 -2.51 -17.72 -37.38
N PHE A 22 -1.31 -17.55 -37.95
CA PHE A 22 -0.13 -17.11 -37.21
C PHE A 22 -0.21 -15.65 -36.72
N LEU A 23 -0.96 -14.79 -37.42
CA LEU A 23 -1.16 -13.39 -37.00
C LEU A 23 -2.19 -13.22 -35.87
N LEU A 24 -3.06 -14.21 -35.64
CA LEU A 24 -4.09 -14.16 -34.59
C LEU A 24 -3.65 -14.77 -33.26
N THR A 25 -2.52 -15.47 -33.21
CA THR A 25 -2.02 -16.14 -31.99
C THR A 25 -0.98 -15.34 -31.19
N GLY A 26 -0.64 -14.12 -31.61
CA GLY A 26 0.51 -13.36 -31.11
C GLY A 26 0.22 -12.27 -30.07
N CYS A 27 -0.89 -12.33 -29.33
CA CYS A 27 -1.08 -11.47 -28.16
C CYS A 27 -0.80 -12.28 -26.90
N GLU A 28 0.47 -12.41 -26.52
CA GLU A 28 0.81 -12.80 -25.16
C GLU A 28 0.45 -11.64 -24.23
N GLU A 29 -0.55 -11.87 -23.39
CA GLU A 29 -0.90 -10.96 -22.31
C GLU A 29 0.23 -11.01 -21.27
N GLU A 30 1.07 -9.98 -21.26
CA GLU A 30 2.08 -9.76 -20.22
C GLU A 30 1.40 -9.76 -18.85
N LYS A 31 1.46 -10.91 -18.16
CA LYS A 31 0.94 -11.06 -16.80
C LYS A 31 1.76 -10.18 -15.88
N LYS A 32 1.28 -8.96 -15.61
CA LYS A 32 1.91 -8.01 -14.69
C LYS A 32 2.31 -8.75 -13.41
N PRO A 33 3.55 -8.56 -12.91
CA PRO A 33 3.99 -9.19 -11.68
C PRO A 33 2.98 -8.87 -10.60
N GLN A 34 2.34 -9.91 -10.05
CA GLN A 34 1.40 -9.74 -8.96
C GLN A 34 2.22 -9.23 -7.78
N VAL A 35 1.92 -8.02 -7.30
CA VAL A 35 2.52 -7.48 -6.07
C VAL A 35 2.11 -8.43 -4.95
N VAL A 36 3.00 -9.36 -4.61
CA VAL A 36 2.77 -10.31 -3.52
C VAL A 36 2.71 -9.46 -2.25
N LYS A 37 1.49 -9.27 -1.73
CA LYS A 37 1.30 -8.62 -0.43
C LYS A 37 1.95 -9.52 0.62
N VAL A 38 3.16 -9.15 1.03
CA VAL A 38 3.93 -9.91 2.01
C VAL A 38 3.22 -9.75 3.35
N LYS A 39 2.67 -10.86 3.85
CA LYS A 39 2.14 -10.96 5.21
C LYS A 39 3.33 -10.86 6.18
N ARG A 40 3.64 -9.63 6.61
CA ARG A 40 4.77 -9.33 7.51
C ARG A 40 4.36 -9.68 8.95
N THR A 41 5.10 -10.60 9.55
CA THR A 41 4.90 -11.08 10.94
C THR A 41 5.72 -10.30 11.98
N TYR A 42 6.35 -9.19 11.60
CA TYR A 42 7.16 -8.36 12.50
C TYR A 42 6.47 -7.03 12.85
N LYS A 43 7.11 -6.25 13.74
CA LYS A 43 6.68 -5.01 14.43
C LYS A 43 6.12 -3.85 13.56
N GLY A 44 6.00 -4.03 12.25
CA GLY A 44 5.44 -3.09 11.28
C GLY A 44 6.29 -1.84 11.08
N ASP A 45 6.61 -1.53 9.82
CA ASP A 45 7.34 -0.30 9.51
C ASP A 45 6.35 0.88 9.60
N VAL A 46 6.54 1.76 10.57
CA VAL A 46 5.64 2.91 10.79
C VAL A 46 6.41 4.23 10.64
N GLU A 47 5.86 5.16 9.88
CA GLU A 47 6.32 6.56 9.86
C GLU A 47 5.45 7.44 10.76
N VAL A 48 6.05 8.46 11.36
CA VAL A 48 5.36 9.42 12.25
C VAL A 48 5.49 10.85 11.70
N LEU A 49 4.37 11.53 11.55
CA LEU A 49 4.27 12.85 10.92
C LEU A 49 3.63 13.83 11.89
N ASN A 50 4.40 14.81 12.35
CA ASN A 50 3.86 15.90 13.16
C ASN A 50 2.94 16.76 12.30
N SER A 51 1.64 16.55 12.45
CA SER A 51 0.59 17.24 11.71
C SER A 51 -0.19 18.21 12.59
N CYS A 52 0.24 18.43 13.84
CA CYS A 52 -0.44 19.29 14.82
C CYS A 52 0.24 20.65 15.01
N GLY A 53 1.47 20.81 14.52
CA GLY A 53 2.26 22.04 14.62
C GLY A 53 2.96 22.27 15.97
N MET A 54 2.77 21.37 16.94
CA MET A 54 3.43 21.48 18.25
C MET A 54 4.87 20.94 18.20
N GLN A 55 5.81 21.70 18.78
CA GLN A 55 7.20 21.31 18.83
C GLN A 55 7.39 20.02 19.65
N GLY A 56 8.17 19.08 19.09
CA GLY A 56 8.49 17.81 19.75
C GLY A 56 7.40 16.74 19.70
N ALA A 57 6.23 17.00 19.10
CA ALA A 57 5.14 16.02 19.02
C ALA A 57 5.57 14.71 18.33
N ALA A 58 6.28 14.79 17.18
CA ALA A 58 6.81 13.61 16.49
C ALA A 58 7.80 12.80 17.36
N ALA A 59 8.66 13.48 18.12
CA ALA A 59 9.64 12.81 18.97
C ALA A 59 8.95 12.08 20.15
N LYS A 60 7.96 12.72 20.78
CA LYS A 60 7.18 12.13 21.87
C LYS A 60 6.36 10.93 21.40
N MET A 61 5.62 11.08 20.31
CA MET A 61 4.82 9.99 19.73
C MET A 61 5.71 8.81 19.29
N ARG A 62 6.87 9.09 18.69
CA ARG A 62 7.85 8.06 18.33
C ARG A 62 8.29 7.25 19.54
N SER A 63 8.63 7.91 20.66
CA SER A 63 9.00 7.20 21.90
C SER A 63 7.83 6.34 22.40
N TYR A 64 6.65 6.94 22.52
CA TYR A 64 5.43 6.25 22.96
C TYR A 64 5.15 4.98 22.13
N LEU A 65 5.16 5.07 20.80
CA LEU A 65 4.88 3.91 19.95
C LEU A 65 5.97 2.85 20.01
N ARG A 66 7.23 3.22 20.23
CA ARG A 66 8.32 2.25 20.42
C ARG A 66 8.19 1.50 21.73
N ASP A 67 7.79 2.19 22.79
CA ASP A 67 7.53 1.58 24.09
C ASP A 67 6.33 0.61 24.00
N ASN A 68 5.38 0.89 23.10
CA ASN A 68 4.28 -0.03 22.73
C ASN A 68 4.66 -1.12 21.71
N GLY A 69 5.93 -1.20 21.31
CA GLY A 69 6.47 -2.30 20.52
C GLY A 69 6.45 -2.12 19.00
N PHE A 70 6.11 -0.94 18.47
CA PHE A 70 6.12 -0.66 17.03
C PHE A 70 7.51 -0.25 16.53
N ASP A 71 7.84 -0.57 15.27
CA ASP A 71 9.09 -0.11 14.65
C ASP A 71 8.90 1.22 13.91
N ILE A 72 9.37 2.30 14.53
CA ILE A 72 9.29 3.64 13.94
C ILE A 72 10.51 3.90 13.07
N VAL A 73 10.37 3.67 11.77
CA VAL A 73 11.44 3.76 10.77
C VAL A 73 11.76 5.21 10.38
N SER A 74 10.82 6.13 10.53
CA SER A 74 11.06 7.56 10.30
C SER A 74 10.13 8.48 11.09
N SER A 75 10.56 9.72 11.32
CA SER A 75 9.72 10.76 11.92
C SER A 75 10.08 12.14 11.39
N ARG A 76 9.09 12.96 11.02
CA ARG A 76 9.27 14.31 10.47
C ARG A 76 8.06 15.21 10.74
N ASN A 77 8.14 16.48 10.34
CA ASN A 77 6.97 17.36 10.28
C ASN A 77 6.18 17.14 8.98
N ASP A 78 4.86 17.24 9.07
CA ASP A 78 3.97 17.31 7.91
C ASP A 78 3.98 18.72 7.30
N ARG A 79 3.41 18.87 6.09
CA ARG A 79 3.29 20.16 5.40
C ARG A 79 2.16 21.03 5.96
N LEU A 80 1.02 20.46 6.35
CA LEU A 80 -0.17 21.22 6.74
C LEU A 80 -0.16 21.61 8.23
N GLN A 81 0.31 20.70 9.11
CA GLN A 81 0.52 20.95 10.55
C GLN A 81 -0.67 21.56 11.32
N ASN A 82 -1.90 21.29 10.89
CA ASN A 82 -3.13 21.85 11.48
C ASN A 82 -4.20 20.80 11.84
N TYR A 83 -3.82 19.53 12.00
CA TYR A 83 -4.74 18.43 12.28
C TYR A 83 -5.16 18.49 13.75
N ASP A 84 -6.46 18.47 13.99
CA ASP A 84 -7.00 18.45 15.36
C ASP A 84 -6.94 17.05 15.97
N GLU A 85 -7.20 16.02 15.18
CA GLU A 85 -7.22 14.62 15.60
C GLU A 85 -6.12 13.79 14.94
N THR A 86 -5.63 12.78 15.66
CA THR A 86 -4.61 11.86 15.16
C THR A 86 -5.22 10.85 14.19
N VAL A 87 -4.63 10.76 13.00
CA VAL A 87 -5.10 9.91 11.89
C VAL A 87 -4.08 8.82 11.59
N LEU A 88 -4.54 7.58 11.53
CA LEU A 88 -3.77 6.42 11.08
C LEU A 88 -4.03 6.19 9.59
N VAL A 89 -2.99 6.29 8.76
CA VAL A 89 -3.06 5.95 7.33
C VAL A 89 -2.37 4.61 7.09
N LEU A 90 -3.16 3.57 6.83
CA LEU A 90 -2.68 2.24 6.44
C LEU A 90 -2.27 2.24 4.97
N ARG A 91 -1.03 1.83 4.72
CA ARG A 91 -0.48 1.62 3.37
C ARG A 91 -0.49 0.15 3.00
N ASN A 92 -0.30 -0.72 3.98
CA ASN A 92 -0.45 -2.17 3.87
C ASN A 92 -1.68 -2.62 4.69
N PRO A 93 -2.86 -2.78 4.08
CA PRO A 93 -4.08 -3.17 4.80
C PRO A 93 -4.05 -4.62 5.30
N GLU A 94 -3.14 -5.46 4.80
CA GLU A 94 -2.99 -6.85 5.27
C GLU A 94 -2.03 -6.95 6.46
N TRP A 95 -1.46 -5.83 6.92
CA TRP A 95 -0.55 -5.84 8.05
C TRP A 95 -1.31 -6.13 9.36
N GLU A 96 -0.95 -7.24 10.01
CA GLU A 96 -1.63 -7.72 11.22
C GLU A 96 -1.55 -6.74 12.40
N GLY A 97 -0.52 -5.88 12.43
CA GLY A 97 -0.33 -4.88 13.49
C GLY A 97 -1.22 -3.64 13.39
N ALA A 98 -2.00 -3.49 12.30
CA ALA A 98 -2.85 -2.32 12.09
C ALA A 98 -3.84 -2.07 13.23
N LYS A 99 -4.50 -3.13 13.71
CA LYS A 99 -5.47 -3.03 14.81
C LYS A 99 -4.79 -2.64 16.13
N ALA A 100 -3.63 -3.22 16.43
CA ALA A 100 -2.87 -2.90 17.63
C ALA A 100 -2.39 -1.44 17.60
N LEU A 101 -1.96 -0.95 16.44
CA LEU A 101 -1.53 0.44 16.27
C LEU A 101 -2.69 1.42 16.48
N ALA A 102 -3.87 1.15 15.91
CA ALA A 102 -5.05 1.98 16.13
C ALA A 102 -5.44 2.04 17.62
N GLN A 103 -5.37 0.90 18.33
CA GLN A 103 -5.63 0.82 19.77
C GLN A 103 -4.61 1.62 20.59
N ALA A 104 -3.32 1.51 20.29
CA ALA A 104 -2.29 2.30 20.96
C ALA A 104 -2.50 3.81 20.71
N LEU A 105 -2.93 4.19 19.52
CA LEU A 105 -3.23 5.57 19.17
C LEU A 105 -4.58 6.06 19.74
N LYS A 106 -5.37 5.19 20.38
CA LYS A 106 -6.73 5.49 20.87
C LYS A 106 -7.59 6.22 19.83
N THR A 107 -7.47 5.84 18.55
CA THR A 107 -8.14 6.53 17.43
C THR A 107 -8.91 5.57 16.55
N ASP A 108 -10.12 5.98 16.17
CA ASP A 108 -10.93 5.33 15.13
C ASP A 108 -10.72 5.97 13.75
N ASN A 109 -9.90 7.05 13.66
CA ASN A 109 -9.60 7.75 12.43
C ASN A 109 -8.58 6.98 11.59
N VAL A 110 -9.04 5.89 10.98
CA VAL A 110 -8.22 5.01 10.15
C VAL A 110 -8.58 5.17 8.67
N LEU A 111 -7.59 5.50 7.85
CA LEU A 111 -7.71 5.60 6.40
C LEU A 111 -6.86 4.53 5.72
N ILE A 112 -7.42 3.85 4.72
CA ILE A 112 -6.68 2.90 3.88
C ILE A 112 -6.32 3.60 2.58
N VAL A 113 -5.03 3.73 2.30
CA VAL A 113 -4.52 4.33 1.06
C VAL A 113 -3.61 3.34 0.36
N HIS A 114 -4.15 2.65 -0.63
CA HIS A 114 -3.41 1.72 -1.47
C HIS A 114 -2.33 2.45 -2.27
N SER A 115 -1.12 1.90 -2.24
CA SER A 115 -0.01 2.37 -3.07
C SER A 115 0.97 1.22 -3.29
N ASP A 116 1.17 0.84 -4.54
CA ASP A 116 2.17 -0.17 -4.92
C ASP A 116 3.62 0.31 -4.67
N ARG A 117 3.78 1.59 -4.33
CA ARG A 117 5.06 2.23 -3.99
C ARG A 117 5.23 2.48 -2.49
N ALA A 118 4.31 2.01 -1.65
CA ALA A 118 4.44 2.16 -0.22
C ALA A 118 5.66 1.38 0.30
N VAL A 119 6.48 2.05 1.10
CA VAL A 119 7.69 1.49 1.72
C VAL A 119 7.52 1.21 3.22
N VAL A 120 6.37 1.57 3.78
CA VAL A 120 5.98 1.38 5.18
C VAL A 120 4.61 0.72 5.24
N ASP A 121 4.30 0.07 6.36
CA ASP A 121 2.99 -0.54 6.60
C ASP A 121 1.93 0.53 6.93
N ALA A 122 2.33 1.58 7.67
CA ALA A 122 1.45 2.67 8.08
C ALA A 122 2.17 4.02 8.28
N ALA A 123 1.38 5.09 8.24
CA ALA A 123 1.79 6.44 8.59
C ALA A 123 0.86 7.01 9.66
N VAL A 124 1.43 7.55 10.74
CA VAL A 124 0.70 8.21 11.83
C VAL A 124 0.80 9.73 11.65
N TYR A 125 -0.32 10.37 11.35
CA TYR A 125 -0.45 11.82 11.29
C TYR A 125 -0.92 12.32 12.65
N ILE A 126 -0.02 12.95 13.40
CA ILE A 126 -0.27 13.39 14.78
C ILE A 126 -1.18 14.62 14.77
N GLY A 127 -2.31 14.53 15.46
CA GLY A 127 -3.23 15.63 15.75
C GLY A 127 -2.92 16.36 17.06
N LYS A 128 -3.71 17.39 17.38
CA LYS A 128 -3.57 18.15 18.62
C LYS A 128 -3.97 17.34 19.86
N ASP A 129 -4.76 16.29 19.67
CA ASP A 129 -5.15 15.29 20.67
C ASP A 129 -3.99 14.43 21.21
N PHE A 130 -2.78 14.50 20.64
CA PHE A 130 -1.71 13.53 20.93
C PHE A 130 -1.30 13.42 22.40
N ASN A 131 -1.42 14.48 23.20
CA ASN A 131 -1.12 14.40 24.63
C ASN A 131 -2.10 13.46 25.35
N GLN A 132 -3.37 13.43 24.96
CA GLN A 132 -4.39 12.53 25.52
C GLN A 132 -4.11 11.05 25.16
N ILE A 133 -3.39 10.83 24.06
CA ILE A 133 -2.97 9.52 23.60
C ILE A 133 -1.78 9.02 24.42
N ILE A 134 -0.73 9.83 24.54
CA ILE A 134 0.56 9.41 25.11
C ILE A 134 0.63 9.52 26.63
N GLU A 135 -0.19 10.38 27.25
CA GLU A 135 -0.22 10.51 28.70
C GLU A 135 -1.09 9.40 29.30
N PRO A 136 -0.66 8.78 30.41
CA PRO A 136 -1.51 7.86 31.15
C PRO A 136 -2.71 8.65 31.68
N GLU A 137 -3.89 8.03 31.66
CA GLU A 137 -5.04 8.64 32.32
C GLU A 137 -4.69 8.81 33.80
N GLN A 138 -4.67 10.06 34.26
CA GLN A 138 -4.48 10.37 35.67
C GLN A 138 -5.66 9.73 36.41
N GLY A 139 -5.36 8.69 37.19
CA GLY A 139 -6.35 7.71 37.62
C GLY A 139 -7.52 8.27 38.40
N GLU A 140 -8.64 7.54 38.34
CA GLU A 140 -9.53 7.45 39.50
C GLU A 140 -8.78 6.65 40.58
N GLU A 141 -8.04 7.34 41.45
CA GLU A 141 -7.79 6.82 42.80
C GLU A 141 -9.15 6.65 43.48
N LYS A 142 -9.53 5.40 43.77
CA LYS A 142 -10.57 5.05 44.74
C LYS A 142 -9.92 4.52 46.00
#